data_AF-A0A1H6JA62-F1
#
_entry.id   AF-A0A1H6JA62-F1
#
_cell.length_a   1.000
_cell.length_b   1.000
_cell.length_c   1.000
_cell.angle_alpha   90.00
_cell.angle_beta   90.00
_cell.angle_gamma   90.00
#
_symmetry.space_group_name_H-M   'P 1'
#
loop_
_entity.id
_entity.type
_entity.pdbx_description
1 polymer ?
#
loop_
_entity_poly.entity_id
_entity_poly.type
_entity_poly.pdbx_seq_one_letter_code
_entity_poly.pdbx_strand_id
1 'polypeptide(L)'
;MNSNWSIEGQYTDFSKDENEVRVDNPSRLVMGGMAGKSIGVAGLYHFNPQGNYSPFVKLGWHYWDFKKTIRGDSGSDSADGNDAFFGVGVDGKINETIKYRVEFERVKTGDFDIDNIGASLLFGF
;
A
#
# COMPACT_ATOMS: atom_id res chain seq x y z
N MET A 1 -25.92 10.54 -4.51
CA MET A 1 -25.45 11.05 -3.20
C MET A 1 -24.36 12.09 -3.47
N ASN A 2 -24.59 13.36 -3.09
CA ASN A 2 -23.58 14.43 -3.18
C ASN A 2 -22.78 14.49 -1.87
N SER A 3 -22.06 13.40 -1.55
CA SER A 3 -21.18 13.38 -0.38
C SER A 3 -19.75 13.65 -0.82
N ASN A 4 -19.08 14.57 -0.14
CA ASN A 4 -17.65 14.76 -0.25
C ASN A 4 -16.87 13.64 0.49
N TRP A 5 -17.56 12.80 1.25
CA TRP A 5 -16.95 11.72 2.04
C TRP A 5 -17.14 10.37 1.36
N SER A 6 -16.08 9.56 1.38
CA SER A 6 -16.14 8.14 1.04
C SER A 6 -15.31 7.31 2.01
N ILE A 7 -15.54 6.00 2.00
CA ILE A 7 -14.77 5.01 2.76
C ILE A 7 -14.13 4.06 1.77
N GLU A 8 -12.88 3.68 2.01
CA GLU A 8 -12.11 2.78 1.18
C GLU A 8 -11.55 1.64 2.03
N GLY A 9 -11.77 0.40 1.58
CA GLY A 9 -11.10 -0.78 2.12
C GLY A 9 -9.97 -1.18 1.17
N GLN A 10 -8.80 -1.47 1.72
CA GLN A 10 -7.63 -1.87 0.95
C GLN A 10 -7.13 -3.23 1.40
N TYR A 11 -6.72 -4.04 0.43
CA TYR A 11 -6.06 -5.32 0.66
C TYR A 11 -4.89 -5.45 -0.32
N THR A 12 -3.71 -5.74 0.21
CA THR A 12 -2.49 -5.89 -0.56
C THR A 12 -1.84 -7.22 -0.20
N ASP A 13 -1.59 -8.05 -1.22
CA ASP A 13 -0.77 -9.25 -1.10
C ASP A 13 0.60 -8.96 -1.74
N PHE A 14 1.63 -8.82 -0.90
CA PHE A 14 2.99 -8.62 -1.35
C PHE A 14 3.55 -9.95 -1.82
N SER A 15 3.81 -10.03 -3.13
CA SER A 15 4.29 -11.24 -3.80
C SER A 15 5.55 -11.79 -3.12
N LYS A 16 5.61 -13.13 -3.05
CA LYS A 16 6.76 -13.85 -2.51
C LYS A 16 7.90 -13.79 -3.51
N ASP A 17 8.91 -12.99 -3.22
CA ASP A 17 10.09 -12.94 -4.08
C ASP A 17 11.13 -13.95 -3.56
N GLU A 18 11.33 -15.08 -4.24
CA GLU A 18 12.39 -16.05 -3.92
C GLU A 18 13.75 -15.60 -4.49
N ASN A 19 14.07 -14.31 -4.41
CA ASN A 19 15.31 -13.78 -4.97
C ASN A 19 16.53 -14.28 -4.21
N GLU A 20 17.22 -15.26 -4.81
CA GLU A 20 18.46 -15.84 -4.33
C GLU A 20 19.60 -14.82 -4.54
N VAL A 21 19.95 -14.04 -3.51
CA VAL A 21 21.21 -13.28 -3.53
C VAL A 21 22.37 -14.28 -3.41
N ARG A 22 23.08 -14.56 -4.50
CA ARG A 22 24.32 -15.35 -4.49
C ARG A 22 25.53 -14.45 -4.36
N VAL A 23 26.27 -14.59 -3.25
CA VAL A 23 27.64 -14.10 -3.13
C VAL A 23 28.57 -15.26 -3.46
N ASP A 24 29.41 -15.11 -4.49
CA ASP A 24 30.42 -16.10 -4.86
C ASP A 24 31.62 -16.03 -3.87
N ASN A 25 31.87 -17.14 -3.16
CA ASN A 25 32.99 -17.45 -2.25
C ASN A 25 32.89 -17.01 -0.75
N PRO A 26 33.55 -17.74 0.19
CA PRO A 26 32.95 -18.65 1.15
C PRO A 26 32.30 -17.96 2.38
N SER A 27 31.33 -17.07 2.17
CA SER A 27 30.53 -16.43 3.24
C SER A 27 29.11 -16.14 2.75
N ARG A 28 28.33 -17.18 2.43
CA ARG A 28 27.04 -17.07 1.73
C ARG A 28 25.93 -16.49 2.61
N LEU A 29 25.52 -15.25 2.34
CA LEU A 29 24.21 -14.73 2.72
C LEU A 29 23.20 -15.10 1.62
N VAL A 30 22.30 -16.05 1.90
CA VAL A 30 21.17 -16.36 1.02
C VAL A 30 19.93 -15.70 1.62
N MET A 31 19.50 -14.59 1.02
CA MET A 31 18.21 -13.99 1.35
C MET A 31 17.11 -14.93 0.84
N GLY A 32 16.38 -15.56 1.77
CA GLY A 32 15.14 -16.24 1.43
C GLY A 32 14.01 -15.21 1.37
N GLY A 33 12.97 -15.56 0.62
CA GLY A 33 11.99 -14.59 0.18
C GLY A 33 11.24 -13.86 1.27
N MET A 34 10.75 -12.68 0.91
CA MET A 34 9.89 -11.85 1.72
C MET A 34 8.45 -12.02 1.23
N ALA A 35 7.54 -12.37 2.13
CA ALA A 35 6.12 -12.49 1.86
C ALA A 35 5.37 -11.56 2.82
N GLY A 36 4.36 -10.85 2.34
CA GLY A 36 3.60 -9.96 3.22
C GLY A 36 2.15 -9.83 2.82
N LYS A 37 1.29 -9.56 3.79
CA LYS A 37 -0.10 -9.18 3.53
C LYS A 37 -0.41 -7.92 4.31
N SER A 38 -1.24 -7.06 3.73
CA SER A 38 -1.78 -5.89 4.41
C SER A 38 -3.27 -5.75 4.15
N ILE A 39 -3.99 -5.32 5.18
CA ILE A 39 -5.40 -4.94 5.11
C ILE A 39 -5.58 -3.60 5.80
N GLY A 40 -6.45 -2.75 5.26
CA GLY A 40 -6.70 -1.45 5.87
C GLY A 40 -8.05 -0.88 5.52
N VAL A 41 -8.41 0.16 6.25
CA VAL A 41 -9.59 0.97 5.99
C VAL A 41 -9.24 2.44 6.13
N ALA A 42 -9.78 3.27 5.24
CA ALA A 42 -9.57 4.70 5.24
C ALA A 42 -10.87 5.47 4.98
N GLY A 43 -10.97 6.63 5.61
CA GLY A 43 -11.90 7.68 5.23
C GLY A 43 -11.24 8.64 4.26
N LEU A 44 -11.96 9.02 3.21
CA LEU A 44 -11.51 9.99 2.22
C LEU A 44 -12.44 11.20 2.20
N TYR A 45 -11.84 12.38 2.04
CA TYR A 45 -12.56 13.62 1.77
C TYR A 45 -12.15 14.17 0.41
N HIS A 46 -13.13 14.29 -0.49
CA HIS A 46 -12.98 14.77 -1.86
C HIS A 46 -13.35 16.24 -1.98
N PHE A 47 -12.42 17.02 -2.50
CA PHE A 47 -12.62 18.41 -2.90
C PHE A 47 -13.21 18.42 -4.31
N ASN A 48 -14.37 19.07 -4.47
CA ASN A 48 -15.05 19.20 -5.76
C ASN A 48 -15.33 17.86 -6.49
N PRO A 49 -16.03 16.90 -5.87
CA PRO A 49 -16.29 15.57 -6.45
C PRO A 49 -17.09 15.59 -7.77
N GLN A 50 -17.75 16.71 -8.07
CA GLN A 50 -18.51 16.90 -9.31
C GLN A 50 -17.66 17.41 -10.48
N GLY A 51 -16.47 17.95 -10.23
CA GLY A 51 -15.56 18.43 -11.26
C GLY A 51 -14.97 17.31 -12.14
N ASN A 52 -14.24 17.70 -13.19
CA ASN A 52 -13.44 16.78 -14.00
C ASN A 52 -12.23 16.22 -13.22
N TYR A 53 -11.77 17.00 -12.23
CA TYR A 53 -10.73 16.63 -11.29
C TYR A 53 -11.24 16.82 -9.87
N SER A 54 -10.98 15.85 -9.02
CA SER A 54 -11.40 15.83 -7.62
C SER A 54 -10.21 15.46 -6.75
N PRO A 55 -9.42 16.45 -6.28
CA PRO A 55 -8.42 16.23 -5.26
C PRO A 55 -9.05 15.62 -4.00
N PHE A 56 -8.30 14.81 -3.26
CA PHE A 56 -8.77 14.22 -2.02
C PHE A 56 -7.65 14.09 -1.00
N VAL A 57 -8.06 14.01 0.27
CA VAL A 57 -7.23 13.58 1.38
C VAL A 57 -7.77 12.25 1.91
N LYS A 58 -6.87 11.41 2.41
CA LYS A 58 -7.15 10.07 2.92
C LYS A 58 -6.53 9.93 4.30
N LEU A 59 -7.27 9.37 5.25
CA LEU A 59 -6.80 9.02 6.58
C LEU A 59 -7.32 7.63 6.95
N GLY A 60 -6.42 6.76 7.40
CA GLY A 60 -6.79 5.38 7.68
C GLY A 60 -5.82 4.67 8.62
N TRP A 61 -6.13 3.40 8.83
CA TRP A 61 -5.28 2.46 9.55
C TRP A 61 -5.08 1.24 8.69
N HIS A 62 -3.86 0.70 8.71
CA HIS A 62 -3.55 -0.55 8.07
C HIS A 62 -2.91 -1.52 9.07
N TYR A 63 -3.20 -2.80 8.89
CA TYR A 63 -2.51 -3.89 9.54
C TYR A 63 -1.62 -4.55 8.49
N TRP A 64 -0.40 -4.91 8.88
CA TRP A 64 0.56 -5.61 8.02
C TRP A 64 1.21 -6.77 8.77
N ASP A 65 1.45 -7.86 8.05
CA ASP A 65 2.19 -9.05 8.51
C ASP A 65 3.21 -9.40 7.42
N PHE A 66 4.50 -9.32 7.75
CA PHE A 66 5.63 -9.70 6.90
C PHE A 66 6.36 -10.90 7.49
N LYS A 67 6.58 -11.91 6.65
CA LYS A 67 7.36 -13.11 6.97
C LYS A 67 8.63 -13.12 6.14
N LYS A 68 9.77 -13.25 6.82
CA LYS A 68 11.10 -13.36 6.22
C LYS A 68 11.65 -14.75 6.49
N THR A 69 11.96 -15.48 5.42
CA THR A 69 12.62 -16.78 5.54
C THR A 69 14.11 -16.59 5.27
N ILE A 70 15.01 -17.08 6.14
CA ILE A 70 16.45 -17.10 5.85
C ILE A 70 16.81 -18.54 5.47
N ARG A 71 17.37 -18.79 4.28
CA ARG A 71 17.82 -20.14 3.88
C ARG A 71 19.30 -20.29 4.27
N GLY A 72 19.62 -21.15 5.24
CA GLY A 72 21.01 -21.44 5.67
C GLY A 72 21.25 -21.29 7.17
N ASP A 73 20.29 -20.71 7.89
CA ASP A 73 20.17 -20.75 9.35
C ASP A 73 18.71 -21.11 9.65
N SER A 74 18.42 -21.88 10.70
CA SER A 74 17.06 -22.42 10.96
C SER A 74 16.06 -21.38 11.51
N GLY A 75 16.33 -20.09 11.32
CA GLY A 75 15.52 -18.98 11.81
C GLY A 75 14.50 -18.49 10.79
N SER A 76 13.22 -18.48 11.19
CA SER A 76 12.18 -17.66 10.56
C SER A 76 11.98 -16.40 11.39
N ASP A 77 11.99 -15.24 10.75
CA ASP A 77 11.68 -13.97 11.43
C ASP A 77 10.37 -13.41 10.85
N SER A 78 9.51 -12.90 11.72
CA SER A 78 8.21 -12.34 11.35
C SER A 78 8.03 -11.00 12.04
N ALA A 79 7.60 -10.01 11.27
CA ALA A 79 7.29 -8.69 11.77
C ALA A 79 5.85 -8.35 11.42
N ASP A 80 5.07 -7.91 12.39
CA ASP A 80 3.72 -7.42 12.23
C ASP A 80 3.56 -6.04 12.86
N GLY A 81 2.56 -5.31 12.38
CA GLY A 81 2.29 -3.96 12.87
C GLY A 81 0.90 -3.46 12.50
N ASN A 82 0.45 -2.47 13.26
CA ASN A 82 -0.74 -1.69 12.98
C ASN A 82 -0.37 -0.22 13.06
N ASP A 83 -0.41 0.45 11.91
CA ASP A 83 0.01 1.83 11.79
C ASP A 83 -1.08 2.67 11.14
N ALA A 84 -1.18 3.91 11.61
CA ALA A 84 -2.01 4.91 10.97
C ALA A 84 -1.29 5.43 9.72
N PHE A 85 -2.06 5.70 8.67
CA PHE A 85 -1.54 6.29 7.46
C PHE A 85 -2.39 7.47 7.01
N PHE A 86 -1.74 8.36 6.27
CA PHE A 86 -2.39 9.49 5.65
C PHE A 86 -1.94 9.62 4.20
N GLY A 87 -2.82 10.14 3.36
CA GLY A 87 -2.54 10.26 1.94
C GLY A 87 -3.25 11.44 1.31
N VAL A 88 -2.79 11.80 0.13
CA VAL A 88 -3.37 12.82 -0.73
C VAL A 88 -3.39 12.29 -2.15
N GLY A 89 -4.40 12.69 -2.92
CA GLY A 89 -4.48 12.24 -4.30
C GLY A 89 -5.42 13.09 -5.13
N VAL A 90 -5.55 12.74 -6.40
CA VAL A 90 -6.45 13.37 -7.35
C VAL A 90 -7.13 12.31 -8.19
N ASP A 91 -8.46 12.40 -8.25
CA ASP A 91 -9.28 11.63 -9.18
C ASP A 91 -9.56 12.46 -10.43
N GLY A 92 -9.24 11.94 -11.61
CA GLY A 92 -9.60 12.54 -12.88
C GLY A 92 -10.62 11.70 -13.64
N LYS A 93 -11.67 12.34 -14.16
CA LYS A 93 -12.68 11.66 -14.98
C LYS A 93 -12.16 11.45 -16.40
N ILE A 94 -12.15 10.20 -16.85
CA ILE A 94 -11.93 9.88 -18.27
C ILE A 94 -13.30 9.95 -18.97
N ASN A 95 -14.24 9.14 -18.50
CA ASN A 95 -15.62 9.05 -18.97
C ASN A 95 -16.58 8.99 -17.76
N GLU A 96 -17.89 8.87 -17.99
CA GLU A 96 -18.88 8.74 -16.90
C GLU A 96 -18.67 7.47 -16.05
N THR A 97 -18.12 6.41 -16.65
CA THR A 97 -17.91 5.09 -16.01
C THR A 97 -16.49 4.91 -15.48
N ILE A 98 -15.50 5.64 -16.02
CA ILE A 98 -14.07 5.39 -15.75
C ILE A 98 -13.40 6.66 -15.25
N LYS A 99 -12.69 6.54 -14.13
CA LYS A 99 -11.80 7.58 -13.60
C LYS A 99 -10.39 7.02 -13.46
N TYR A 100 -9.40 7.89 -13.49
CA TYR A 100 -8.06 7.55 -13.04
C TYR A 100 -7.82 8.22 -11.68
N ARG A 101 -6.96 7.61 -10.89
CA ARG A 101 -6.51 8.13 -9.60
C ARG A 101 -5.00 8.10 -9.55
N VAL A 102 -4.42 9.17 -9.05
CA VAL A 102 -3.03 9.21 -8.63
C VAL A 102 -3.03 9.58 -7.15
N GLU A 103 -2.33 8.79 -6.35
CA GLU A 103 -2.31 8.97 -4.89
C GLU A 103 -0.90 8.81 -4.33
N PHE A 104 -0.64 9.56 -3.28
CA PHE A 104 0.53 9.45 -2.44
C PHE A 104 0.06 9.12 -1.02
N GLU A 105 0.63 8.10 -0.41
CA GLU A 105 0.34 7.67 0.95
C GLU A 105 1.62 7.60 1.76
N ARG A 106 1.55 8.06 3.01
CA ARG A 106 2.61 7.93 3.99
C ARG A 106 2.10 7.15 5.19
N VAL A 107 2.83 6.10 5.52
CA VAL A 107 2.66 5.33 6.76
C VAL A 107 3.71 5.81 7.74
N LYS A 108 3.27 6.20 8.94
CA LYS A 108 4.17 6.51 10.05
C LYS A 108 4.35 5.27 10.89
N THR A 109 5.43 4.52 10.65
CA THR A 109 5.87 3.46 11.56
C THR A 109 6.88 4.08 12.52
N GLY A 110 6.83 3.75 13.81
CA GLY A 110 7.65 4.40 14.85
C GLY A 110 9.15 4.50 14.53
N ASP A 111 9.70 3.52 13.82
CA ASP A 111 11.12 3.46 13.45
C ASP A 111 11.41 3.81 11.98
N PHE A 112 10.40 3.78 11.09
CA PHE A 112 10.59 4.01 9.64
C PHE A 112 9.33 4.59 8.97
N ASP A 113 9.51 5.62 8.14
CA ASP A 113 8.44 6.15 7.29
C ASP A 113 8.39 5.36 5.98
N ILE A 114 7.20 4.88 5.59
CA ILE A 114 6.98 4.23 4.28
C ILE A 114 6.16 5.18 3.41
N ASP A 115 6.74 5.55 2.26
CA ASP A 115 6.08 6.36 1.23
C ASP A 115 5.63 5.47 0.07
N ASN A 116 4.38 5.60 -0.33
CA ASN A 116 3.79 4.89 -1.45
C ASN A 116 3.21 5.88 -2.47
N ILE A 117 3.47 5.63 -3.75
CA ILE A 117 2.86 6.35 -4.88
C ILE A 117 2.10 5.33 -5.72
N GLY A 118 0.80 5.54 -5.85
CA GLY A 118 -0.10 4.70 -6.61
C GLY A 118 -0.70 5.43 -7.80
N ALA A 119 -0.92 4.68 -8.88
CA ALA A 119 -1.79 5.08 -9.97
C ALA A 119 -2.79 3.96 -10.23
N SER A 120 -4.08 4.29 -10.32
CA SER A 120 -5.15 3.31 -10.47
C SER A 120 -6.25 3.79 -11.42
N LEU A 121 -7.02 2.83 -11.93
CA LEU A 121 -8.24 3.07 -12.69
C LEU A 121 -9.44 2.65 -11.84
N LEU A 122 -10.40 3.55 -11.70
CA LEU A 122 -11.61 3.37 -10.93
C LEU A 122 -12.79 3.19 -11.89
N PHE A 123 -13.54 2.10 -11.72
CA PHE A 123 -14.73 1.79 -12.50
C PHE A 123 -15.97 2.02 -11.63
N GLY A 124 -16.82 2.97 -12.04
CA GLY A 124 -18.13 3.21 -11.44
C GLY A 124 -19.22 2.50 -12.24
N PHE A 125 -20.11 1.79 -11.56
CA PHE A 125 -21.26 1.07 -12.12
C PHE A 125 -22.58 1.63 -11.58
#